data_AF-A0A2D6G784-F1
#
_entry.id   AF-A0A2D6G784-F1
#
_cell.length_a   1.000
_cell.length_b   1.000
_cell.length_c   1.000
_cell.angle_alpha   90.00
_cell.angle_beta   90.00
_cell.angle_gamma   90.00
#
_symmetry.space_group_name_H-M   'P 1'
#
loop_
_entity.id
_entity.type
_entity.pdbx_description
1 polymer ?
#
loop_
_entity_poly.entity_id
_entity_poly.type
_entity_poly.pdbx_seq_one_letter_code
_entity_poly.pdbx_strand_id
1 'polypeptide(L)'
;MEKSLKLLGNEFISSCETTPQYSEFHRTFKREFSQLLKPYTNDILIHDKNHFDISGFFKLLDNQIYYFSIGDLRHDKDQMLIRTAEHFKDYSGGSNCFINLDNDFLKNFFNLISVKKMVVS
;
A
#
# COMPACT_ATOMS: atom_id res chain seq x y z
N MET A 1 1.39 -11.54 1.95
CA MET A 1 2.28 -10.58 1.27
C MET A 1 3.39 -11.25 0.48
N GLU A 2 3.70 -12.54 0.70
CA GLU A 2 4.75 -13.24 -0.05
C GLU A 2 4.47 -13.32 -1.56
N LYS A 3 3.22 -13.52 -2.00
CA LYS A 3 2.90 -13.63 -3.43
C LYS A 3 2.99 -12.28 -4.12
N SER A 4 2.53 -11.21 -3.47
CA SER A 4 2.68 -9.85 -4.01
C SER A 4 4.15 -9.47 -4.18
N LEU A 5 5.00 -9.75 -3.19
CA LEU A 5 6.44 -9.49 -3.28
C LEU A 5 7.11 -10.31 -4.40
N LYS A 6 6.71 -11.57 -4.57
CA LYS A 6 7.20 -12.41 -5.68
C LYS A 6 6.79 -11.86 -7.05
N LEU A 7 5.58 -11.32 -7.18
CA LEU A 7 5.09 -10.73 -8.43
C LEU A 7 5.79 -9.41 -8.76
N LEU A 8 6.27 -8.63 -7.77
CA LEU A 8 7.11 -7.45 -8.01
C LEU A 8 8.43 -7.81 -8.69
N GLY A 9 8.95 -9.02 -8.45
CA GLY A 9 10.17 -9.51 -9.10
C GLY A 9 10.04 -9.70 -10.61
N ASN A 10 8.83 -9.71 -11.16
CA ASN A 10 8.61 -9.80 -12.59
C ASN A 10 8.77 -8.43 -13.27
N GLU A 11 9.16 -8.42 -14.55
CA GLU A 11 9.15 -7.21 -15.37
C GLU A 11 7.71 -6.86 -15.78
N PHE A 12 7.29 -5.63 -15.51
CA PHE A 12 6.01 -5.09 -15.98
C PHE A 12 6.25 -4.45 -17.35
N ILE A 13 5.69 -5.05 -18.39
CA ILE A 13 5.82 -4.53 -19.76
C ILE A 13 4.99 -3.24 -19.88
N SER A 14 5.59 -2.21 -20.47
CA SER A 14 4.89 -0.98 -20.79
C SER A 14 3.87 -1.24 -21.92
N SER A 15 2.60 -0.99 -21.65
CA SER A 15 1.51 -1.11 -22.61
C SER A 15 0.52 0.03 -22.41
N CYS A 16 -0.18 0.43 -23.48
CA CYS A 16 -1.30 1.37 -23.42
C CYS A 16 -2.53 0.77 -22.70
N GLU A 17 -2.54 -0.54 -22.51
CA GLU A 17 -3.63 -1.28 -21.86
C GLU A 17 -3.15 -1.96 -20.57
N THR A 18 -4.08 -2.14 -19.63
CA THR A 18 -3.90 -2.88 -18.37
C THR A 18 -3.31 -4.27 -18.66
N THR A 19 -2.02 -4.49 -18.35
CA THR A 19 -1.41 -5.80 -18.63
C THR A 19 -2.00 -6.88 -17.72
N PRO A 20 -2.08 -8.15 -18.18
CA PRO A 20 -2.48 -9.27 -17.33
C PRO A 20 -1.65 -9.37 -16.05
N GLN A 21 -0.35 -9.08 -16.13
CA GLN A 21 0.59 -9.08 -15.00
C GLN A 21 0.22 -8.03 -13.95
N TYR A 22 -0.05 -6.79 -14.37
CA TYR A 22 -0.50 -5.74 -13.46
C TYR A 22 -1.87 -6.08 -12.85
N SER A 23 -2.79 -6.63 -13.65
CA SER A 23 -4.09 -7.08 -13.17
C SER A 23 -3.99 -8.18 -12.11
N GLU A 24 -3.07 -9.13 -12.29
CA GLU A 24 -2.82 -10.19 -11.31
C GLU A 24 -2.16 -9.65 -10.04
N PHE A 25 -1.17 -8.76 -10.19
CA PHE A 25 -0.52 -8.10 -9.07
C PHE A 25 -1.54 -7.30 -8.23
N HIS A 26 -2.33 -6.43 -8.86
CA HIS A 26 -3.33 -5.60 -8.18
C HIS A 26 -4.33 -6.46 -7.41
N ARG A 27 -4.87 -7.52 -8.03
CA ARG A 27 -5.79 -8.46 -7.38
C ARG A 27 -5.14 -9.17 -6.20
N THR A 28 -3.91 -9.63 -6.36
CA THR A 28 -3.18 -10.36 -5.32
C THR A 28 -2.83 -9.44 -4.15
N PHE A 29 -2.32 -8.25 -4.43
CA PHE A 29 -2.03 -7.22 -3.44
C PHE A 29 -3.27 -6.82 -2.67
N LYS A 30 -4.37 -6.47 -3.35
CA LYS A 30 -5.64 -6.12 -2.70
C LYS A 30 -6.08 -7.20 -1.72
N ARG A 31 -6.03 -8.48 -2.12
CA ARG A 31 -6.38 -9.60 -1.25
C ARG A 31 -5.43 -9.74 -0.06
N GLU A 32 -4.12 -9.78 -0.29
CA GLU A 32 -3.13 -10.04 0.77
C GLU A 32 -3.03 -8.87 1.74
N PHE A 33 -3.09 -7.64 1.25
CA PHE A 33 -3.06 -6.42 2.06
C PHE A 33 -4.31 -6.31 2.92
N SER A 34 -5.50 -6.56 2.36
CA SER A 34 -6.73 -6.60 3.16
C SER A 34 -6.71 -7.70 4.22
N GLN A 35 -6.17 -8.88 3.91
CA GLN A 35 -6.02 -9.97 4.90
C GLN A 35 -5.03 -9.61 6.02
N LEU A 36 -3.90 -8.97 5.67
CA LEU A 36 -2.90 -8.51 6.63
C LEU A 36 -3.50 -7.48 7.61
N LEU A 37 -4.31 -6.57 7.08
CA LEU A 37 -4.89 -5.46 7.83
C LEU A 37 -6.18 -5.82 8.58
N LYS A 38 -6.86 -6.90 8.22
CA LYS A 38 -8.12 -7.35 8.84
C LYS A 38 -8.12 -7.38 10.39
N PRO A 39 -7.02 -7.77 11.09
CA PRO A 39 -7.00 -7.72 12.56
C PRO A 39 -6.94 -6.30 13.15
N TYR A 40 -6.54 -5.31 12.35
CA TYR A 40 -6.21 -3.94 12.79
C TYR A 40 -7.14 -2.87 12.21
N THR A 41 -8.02 -3.23 11.28
CA THR A 41 -8.95 -2.30 10.64
C THR A 41 -10.14 -3.05 10.02
N ASN A 42 -11.30 -2.39 10.03
CA ASN A 42 -12.49 -2.81 9.29
C ASN A 42 -12.76 -1.93 8.05
N ASP A 43 -12.02 -0.83 7.90
CA ASP A 43 -12.25 0.22 6.93
C ASP A 43 -11.04 0.33 6.01
N ILE A 44 -11.06 -0.43 4.91
CA ILE A 44 -10.00 -0.46 3.90
C ILE A 44 -10.61 -0.09 2.55
N LEU A 45 -10.07 0.96 1.94
CA LEU A 45 -10.42 1.41 0.60
C LEU A 45 -9.21 1.24 -0.30
N ILE A 46 -9.24 0.27 -1.23
CA ILE A 46 -8.19 0.10 -2.24
C ILE A 46 -8.78 0.49 -3.57
N HIS A 47 -8.19 1.50 -4.21
CA HIS A 47 -8.65 2.01 -5.50
C HIS A 47 -8.58 0.93 -6.58
N ASP A 48 -9.46 1.06 -7.57
CA ASP A 48 -9.45 0.19 -8.73
C ASP A 48 -8.20 0.42 -9.60
N LYS A 49 -7.99 -0.48 -10.55
CA LYS A 49 -6.81 -0.47 -11.42
C LYS A 49 -6.76 0.83 -12.22
N ASN A 50 -5.57 1.41 -12.32
CA ASN A 50 -5.30 2.60 -13.11
C ASN A 50 -4.00 2.43 -13.90
N HIS A 51 -3.09 3.40 -13.88
CA HIS A 51 -1.90 3.44 -14.74
C HIS A 51 -0.70 2.78 -14.05
N PHE A 52 -0.77 1.46 -13.89
CA PHE A 52 0.27 0.63 -13.26
C PHE A 52 0.63 1.02 -11.82
N ASP A 53 -0.22 1.80 -11.15
CA ASP A 53 -0.08 2.21 -9.77
C ASP A 53 -1.07 1.46 -8.88
N ILE A 54 -0.85 1.50 -7.57
CA ILE A 54 -1.84 1.06 -6.59
C ILE A 54 -1.84 2.01 -5.41
N SER A 55 -3.03 2.44 -5.01
CA SER A 55 -3.18 3.35 -3.88
C SER A 55 -4.50 3.09 -3.16
N GLY A 56 -4.60 3.66 -1.97
CA GLY A 56 -5.80 3.54 -1.18
C GLY A 56 -5.64 4.15 0.20
N PHE A 57 -6.64 3.88 1.02
CA PHE A 57 -6.73 4.33 2.38
C PHE A 57 -7.10 3.16 3.29
N PHE A 58 -6.67 3.23 4.54
CA PHE A 58 -7.18 2.35 5.58
C PHE A 58 -7.26 3.12 6.89
N LYS A 59 -8.21 2.75 7.75
CA LYS A 59 -8.41 3.38 9.06
C LYS A 59 -8.18 2.36 10.17
N LEU A 60 -7.18 2.58 11.02
CA LEU A 60 -6.91 1.68 12.14
C LEU A 60 -7.99 1.80 13.23
N LEU A 61 -8.02 0.83 14.15
CA LEU A 61 -9.00 0.79 15.27
C LEU A 61 -8.93 2.01 16.20
N ASP A 62 -7.82 2.75 16.20
CA ASP A 62 -7.63 4.01 16.94
C ASP A 62 -8.19 5.24 16.21
N ASN A 63 -8.92 5.03 15.11
CA ASN A 63 -9.44 6.04 14.20
C ASN A 63 -8.43 6.79 13.33
N GLN A 64 -7.13 6.51 13.42
CA GLN A 64 -6.16 7.12 12.52
C GLN A 64 -6.33 6.56 11.11
N ILE A 65 -6.50 7.45 10.13
CA ILE A 65 -6.57 7.10 8.71
C ILE A 65 -5.17 7.24 8.11
N TYR A 66 -4.81 6.29 7.26
CA TYR A 66 -3.58 6.28 6.50
C TYR A 66 -3.90 6.22 5.01
N TYR A 67 -3.16 7.00 4.24
CA TYR A 67 -3.05 6.85 2.80
C TYR A 67 -1.83 5.99 2.48
N PHE A 68 -1.97 5.10 1.51
CA PHE A 68 -0.84 4.36 0.94
C PHE A 68 -0.83 4.46 -0.58
N SER A 69 0.38 4.40 -1.16
CA SER A 69 0.57 4.36 -2.60
C SER A 69 1.86 3.64 -2.95
N ILE A 70 1.80 2.82 -3.99
CA ILE A 70 2.95 2.32 -4.72
C ILE A 70 2.92 3.04 -6.06
N GLY A 71 4.07 3.59 -6.46
CA GLY A 71 4.21 4.34 -7.71
C GLY A 71 4.01 3.46 -8.94
N ASP A 72 4.43 3.98 -10.09
CA ASP A 72 4.37 3.22 -11.34
C ASP A 72 5.18 1.93 -11.21
N LEU A 73 4.52 0.78 -11.21
CA LEU A 73 5.15 -0.53 -11.00
C LEU A 73 6.16 -0.89 -12.10
N ARG A 74 6.28 -0.11 -13.17
CA ARG A 74 7.31 -0.26 -14.20
C ARG A 74 8.65 0.38 -13.80
N HIS A 75 8.61 1.40 -12.93
CA HIS A 75 9.77 2.24 -12.63
C HIS A 75 10.04 2.37 -11.12
N ASP A 76 9.00 2.47 -10.29
CA ASP A 76 9.07 2.79 -8.87
C ASP A 76 8.32 1.74 -8.02
N LYS A 77 8.63 0.46 -8.27
CA LYS A 77 7.92 -0.68 -7.67
C LYS A 77 8.46 -1.15 -6.32
N ASP A 78 9.61 -0.63 -5.91
CA ASP A 78 10.35 -1.13 -4.75
C ASP A 78 9.90 -0.49 -3.43
N GLN A 79 9.11 0.59 -3.49
CA GLN A 79 8.71 1.34 -2.30
C GLN A 79 7.21 1.61 -2.27
N MET A 80 6.66 1.51 -1.07
CA MET A 80 5.32 1.95 -0.73
C MET A 80 5.39 3.20 0.12
N LEU A 81 4.75 4.26 -0.36
CA LEU A 81 4.48 5.46 0.39
C LEU A 81 3.35 5.20 1.39
N ILE A 82 3.53 5.67 2.62
CA ILE A 82 2.52 5.75 3.67
C ILE A 82 2.49 7.16 4.23
N ARG A 83 1.28 7.70 4.43
CA ARG A 83 1.04 8.98 5.09
C ARG A 83 -0.18 8.90 6.00
N THR A 84 -0.25 9.77 6.99
CA THR A 84 -1.49 10.01 7.74
C THR A 84 -2.45 10.85 6.90
N ALA A 85 -3.74 10.56 6.98
CA ALA A 85 -4.79 11.30 6.29
C ALA A 85 -5.89 11.69 7.28
N GLU A 86 -6.60 12.78 7.02
CA GLU A 86 -7.77 13.19 7.83
C GLU A 86 -9.06 12.50 7.39
N HIS A 87 -9.15 12.14 6.11
CA HIS A 87 -10.31 11.47 5.52
C HIS A 87 -9.93 10.66 4.27
N PHE A 88 -10.81 9.78 3.78
CA PHE A 88 -10.62 8.88 2.61
C PHE A 88 -10.48 9.57 1.23
N LYS A 89 -10.16 10.87 1.23
CA LYS A 89 -9.92 11.71 0.06
C LYS A 89 -8.78 12.71 0.29
N ASP A 90 -8.06 12.58 1.41
CA ASP A 90 -6.95 13.46 1.75
C ASP A 90 -5.65 12.86 1.20
N TYR A 91 -5.22 13.37 0.05
CA TYR A 91 -4.00 12.95 -0.64
C TYR A 91 -2.77 13.81 -0.27
N SER A 92 -2.98 14.84 0.56
CA SER A 92 -1.96 15.81 1.00
C SER A 92 -1.55 15.64 2.45
N GLY A 93 -2.28 14.84 3.22
CA GLY A 93 -2.04 14.66 4.65
C GLY A 93 -0.67 14.08 4.99
N GLY A 94 -0.13 14.53 6.12
CA GLY A 94 1.05 13.97 6.78
C GLY A 94 2.37 14.11 6.02
N SER A 95 3.44 13.68 6.67
CA SER A 95 4.76 13.57 6.03
C SER A 95 4.88 12.27 5.23
N ASN A 96 5.62 12.32 4.13
CA ASN A 96 5.93 11.16 3.30
C ASN A 96 6.79 10.17 4.08
N CYS A 97 6.33 8.93 4.24
CA CYS A 97 7.13 7.83 4.75
C CYS A 97 7.20 6.73 3.69
N PHE A 98 8.40 6.36 3.27
CA PHE A 98 8.60 5.30 2.28
C PHE A 98 9.03 4.02 2.99
N ILE A 99 8.42 2.90 2.61
CA ILE A 99 8.75 1.56 3.10
C ILE A 99 9.14 0.70 1.90
N ASN A 100 10.27 0.01 1.98
CA ASN A 100 10.66 -0.93 0.94
C ASN A 100 9.71 -2.13 0.91
N LEU A 101 9.32 -2.54 -0.29
CA LEU A 101 8.55 -3.74 -0.58
C LEU A 101 9.50 -4.93 -0.74
N ASP A 102 10.14 -5.29 0.36
CA ASP A 102 11.07 -6.42 0.47
C ASP A 102 10.62 -7.42 1.55
N ASN A 103 11.49 -8.36 1.92
CA ASN A 103 11.19 -9.36 2.94
C ASN A 103 10.97 -8.76 4.34
N ASP A 104 11.51 -7.56 4.62
CA ASP A 104 11.35 -6.85 5.88
C ASP A 104 10.13 -5.92 5.89
N PHE A 105 9.38 -5.84 4.78
CA PHE A 105 8.21 -4.99 4.61
C PHE A 105 7.26 -5.02 5.81
N LEU A 106 6.86 -6.21 6.26
CA LEU A 106 5.89 -6.35 7.36
C LEU A 106 6.40 -5.73 8.65
N LYS A 107 7.67 -6.00 8.99
CA LYS A 107 8.31 -5.45 10.18
C LYS A 107 8.37 -3.94 10.11
N ASN A 108 8.80 -3.39 8.98
CA ASN A 108 8.93 -1.95 8.77
C ASN A 108 7.57 -1.25 8.77
N PHE A 109 6.56 -1.88 8.18
CA PHE A 109 5.17 -1.41 8.19
C PHE A 109 4.62 -1.31 9.61
N PHE A 110 4.72 -2.40 10.40
CA PHE A 110 4.22 -2.40 11.77
C PHE A 110 5.00 -1.45 12.67
N ASN A 111 6.31 -1.32 12.47
CA ASN A 111 7.12 -0.33 13.19
C ASN A 111 6.66 1.10 12.89
N LEU A 112 6.39 1.44 11.62
CA LEU A 112 5.95 2.79 11.26
C LEU A 112 4.62 3.16 11.93
N ILE A 113 3.63 2.28 11.84
CA ILE A 113 2.30 2.55 12.42
C ILE A 113 2.35 2.51 13.97
N SER A 114 3.22 1.68 14.56
CA SER A 114 3.36 1.57 16.03
C SER A 114 4.16 2.72 16.64
N VAL A 115 5.22 3.19 15.98
CA VAL A 115 5.98 4.38 16.43
C VAL A 115 5.10 5.61 16.39
N LYS A 116 4.29 5.77 15.34
CA LYS A 116 3.33 6.88 15.26
C LYS A 116 2.28 6.84 16.38
N LYS A 117 1.93 5.66 16.90
CA LYS A 117 1.05 5.54 18.08
C LYS A 117 1.68 6.12 19.36
N MET A 118 3.00 6.01 19.55
CA MET A 118 3.69 6.53 20.74
C MET A 118 3.88 8.06 20.74
N VAL A 119 3.79 8.71 19.58
CA VAL A 119 4.00 10.16 19.46
C VAL A 119 2.70 10.96 19.68
N VAL A 120 1.54 10.30 19.61
CA VAL A 120 0.21 10.94 19.70
C VAL A 120 -0.48 10.66 21.05
N SER A 121 0.26 10.13 22.03
CA SER A 121 -0.22 9.87 23.41
C SER A 121 0.30 10.88 24.42
#